data_AF-A0A9D2HP20-F1
#
_entry.id   AF-A0A9D2HP20-F1
#
_cell.length_a   1.000
_cell.length_b   1.000
_cell.length_c   1.000
_cell.angle_alpha   90.00
_cell.angle_beta   90.00
_cell.angle_gamma   90.00
#
_symmetry.space_group_name_H-M   'P 1'
#
loop_
_entity.id
_entity.type
_entity.pdbx_description
1 polymer ?
#
loop_
_entity_poly.entity_id
_entity_poly.type
_entity_poly.pdbx_seq_one_letter_code
_entity_poly.pdbx_strand_id
1 'polypeptide(L)'
;MEKNSRLLFGGRISWERLLWLLFCLLMALAAADSLWDALARPRDFAMLWGSQALSGLWQYSSRTMYLLHGVLTLLWFLLGAVLTLWRRTPRKILWTHIILTLIWMAVNMLQNRTI
;
A
#
# COMPACT_ATOMS: atom_id res chain seq x y z
N MET A 1 10.80 16.05 32.35
CA MET A 1 10.48 16.13 30.90
C MET A 1 9.58 14.96 30.47
N GLU A 2 8.42 14.77 31.10
CA GLU A 2 7.59 13.56 30.91
C GLU A 2 6.18 13.86 30.38
N LYS A 3 5.95 15.10 29.90
CA LYS A 3 4.60 15.57 29.52
C LYS A 3 4.31 15.49 28.02
N ASN A 4 5.26 15.05 27.19
CA ASN A 4 5.16 15.16 25.72
C ASN A 4 4.76 13.88 24.98
N SER A 5 4.87 12.70 25.59
CA SER A 5 4.52 11.44 24.92
C SER A 5 3.00 11.18 24.90
N ARG A 6 2.25 11.72 25.86
CA ARG A 6 0.77 11.54 25.93
C ARG A 6 0.00 12.40 24.92
N LEU A 7 0.60 13.46 24.39
CA LEU A 7 -0.06 14.35 23.42
C LEU A 7 -0.06 13.81 21.98
N LEU A 8 0.86 12.90 21.65
CA LEU A 8 0.91 12.27 20.32
C LEU A 8 -0.06 11.07 20.23
N PHE A 9 -0.24 10.31 21.32
CA PHE A 9 -1.02 9.05 21.30
C PHE A 9 -2.27 8.99 22.21
N GLY A 10 -2.43 9.86 23.23
CA GLY A 10 -3.56 9.83 24.18
C GLY A 10 -4.85 10.49 23.69
N GLY A 11 -5.58 9.85 22.80
CA GLY A 11 -6.86 10.31 22.26
C GLY A 11 -7.49 9.15 21.52
N ARG A 12 -8.71 8.75 21.92
CA ARG A 12 -9.39 7.57 21.34
C ARG A 12 -9.43 7.69 19.82
N ILE A 13 -8.65 6.87 19.13
CA ILE A 13 -8.77 6.64 17.69
C ILE A 13 -10.18 6.09 17.47
N SER A 14 -10.95 6.71 16.56
CA SER A 14 -12.27 6.17 16.21
C SER A 14 -12.11 4.77 15.63
N TRP A 15 -13.10 3.90 15.85
CA TRP A 15 -13.06 2.53 15.33
C TRP A 15 -12.80 2.48 13.81
N GLU A 16 -13.42 3.39 13.05
CA GLU A 16 -13.18 3.57 11.61
C GLU A 16 -11.69 3.80 11.29
N ARG A 17 -11.03 4.69 12.04
CA ARG A 17 -9.61 4.99 11.86
C ARG A 17 -8.75 3.80 12.27
N LEU A 18 -9.12 3.06 13.31
CA LEU A 18 -8.38 1.88 13.73
C LEU A 18 -8.41 0.79 12.65
N LEU A 19 -9.59 0.51 12.09
CA LEU A 19 -9.75 -0.45 11.00
C LEU A 19 -8.94 -0.05 9.77
N TRP A 20 -9.01 1.24 9.39
CA TRP A 20 -8.23 1.73 8.25
C TRP A 20 -6.72 1.67 8.49
N LEU A 21 -6.27 1.99 9.70
CA LEU A 21 -4.86 1.86 10.09
C LEU A 21 -4.39 0.41 9.97
N LEU A 22 -5.15 -0.54 10.51
CA LEU A 22 -4.82 -1.97 10.44
C LEU A 22 -4.76 -2.44 8.99
N PHE A 23 -5.74 -2.03 8.17
CA PHE A 23 -5.73 -2.33 6.74
C PHE A 23 -4.48 -1.78 6.05
N CYS A 24 -4.13 -0.51 6.25
CA CYS A 24 -2.92 0.09 5.68
C CYS A 24 -1.65 -0.64 6.13
N LEU A 25 -1.52 -0.98 7.41
CA LEU A 25 -0.35 -1.68 7.93
C LEU A 25 -0.21 -3.09 7.35
N LEU A 26 -1.31 -3.85 7.26
CA LEU A 26 -1.31 -5.17 6.64
C LEU A 26 -0.91 -5.11 5.16
N MET A 27 -1.46 -4.16 4.41
CA MET A 27 -1.14 -3.98 3.00
C MET A 27 0.31 -3.51 2.79
N ALA A 28 0.83 -2.65 3.66
CA ALA A 28 2.23 -2.25 3.65
C ALA A 28 3.16 -3.44 3.92
N LEU A 29 2.83 -4.29 4.90
CA LEU A 29 3.60 -5.51 5.17
C LEU A 29 3.59 -6.46 3.98
N ALA A 30 2.43 -6.73 3.38
CA ALA A 30 2.32 -7.57 2.19
C ALA A 30 3.12 -7.02 1.00
N ALA A 31 3.10 -5.69 0.80
CA ALA A 31 3.91 -5.04 -0.24
C ALA A 31 5.41 -5.14 0.05
N ALA A 32 5.82 -4.95 1.31
CA ALA A 32 7.23 -5.07 1.72
C ALA A 32 7.75 -6.51 1.57
N ASP A 33 6.94 -7.50 1.95
CA ASP A 33 7.25 -8.93 1.79
C ASP A 33 7.40 -9.30 0.31
N SER A 34 6.46 -8.86 -0.54
CA SER A 34 6.52 -9.09 -1.99
C SER A 34 7.77 -8.45 -2.62
N LEU A 35 8.12 -7.24 -2.20
CA LEU A 35 9.34 -6.55 -2.63
C LEU A 35 10.59 -7.31 -2.19
N TRP A 36 10.62 -7.74 -0.93
CA TRP A 36 11.74 -8.49 -0.37
C TRP A 36 11.97 -9.78 -1.15
N ASP A 37 10.91 -10.53 -1.42
CA ASP A 37 10.99 -11.77 -2.19
C ASP A 37 11.48 -11.53 -3.62
N ALA A 38 10.98 -10.52 -4.31
CA ALA A 38 11.42 -10.17 -5.66
C ALA A 38 12.89 -9.71 -5.72
N LEU A 39 13.41 -9.16 -4.63
CA LEU A 39 14.82 -8.78 -4.49
C LEU A 39 15.71 -9.97 -4.12
N ALA A 40 15.27 -10.81 -3.19
CA ALA A 40 16.03 -11.95 -2.69
C ALA A 40 16.06 -13.12 -3.68
N ARG A 41 14.99 -13.32 -4.44
CA ARG A 41 14.80 -14.44 -5.36
C ARG A 41 14.39 -13.98 -6.77
N PRO A 42 15.23 -13.18 -7.46
CA PRO A 42 14.84 -12.57 -8.74
C PRO A 42 14.60 -13.59 -9.86
N ARG A 43 15.13 -14.82 -9.77
CA ARG A 43 14.89 -15.87 -10.77
C ARG A 43 13.49 -16.46 -10.66
N ASP A 44 12.98 -16.64 -9.44
CA ASP A 44 11.65 -17.20 -9.19
C ASP A 44 10.55 -16.22 -9.62
N PHE A 45 10.86 -14.92 -9.53
CA PHE A 45 9.97 -13.84 -9.95
C PHE A 45 10.18 -13.40 -11.40
N ALA A 46 11.16 -13.97 -12.12
CA ALA A 46 11.40 -13.64 -13.52
C ALA A 46 10.22 -13.98 -14.44
N MET A 47 9.35 -14.89 -14.01
CA MET A 47 8.12 -15.23 -14.73
C MET A 47 7.04 -14.14 -14.61
N LEU A 48 7.13 -13.27 -13.60
CA LEU A 48 6.18 -12.17 -13.37
C LEU A 48 6.48 -10.95 -14.24
N TRP A 49 7.73 -10.73 -14.65
CA TRP A 49 8.10 -9.63 -15.54
C TRP A 49 8.65 -10.14 -16.88
N GLY A 50 8.11 -9.66 -17.99
CA GLY A 50 8.57 -10.05 -19.33
C GLY A 50 7.99 -11.37 -19.88
N SER A 51 7.06 -12.04 -19.17
CA SER A 51 6.26 -13.12 -19.76
C SER A 51 5.05 -12.54 -20.52
N GLN A 52 4.75 -13.10 -21.70
CA GLN A 52 3.61 -12.66 -22.53
C GLN A 52 2.25 -12.80 -21.84
N ALA A 53 2.15 -13.68 -20.83
CA ALA A 53 0.93 -13.90 -20.07
C ALA A 53 0.57 -12.73 -19.12
N LEU A 54 1.56 -11.96 -18.65
CA LEU A 54 1.36 -10.86 -17.69
C LEU A 54 1.69 -9.47 -18.27
N SER A 55 2.16 -9.41 -19.52
CA SER A 55 2.58 -8.18 -20.21
C SER A 55 1.45 -7.17 -20.50
N GLY A 56 0.19 -7.53 -20.25
CA GLY A 56 -0.95 -6.61 -20.36
C GLY A 56 -0.97 -5.53 -19.28
N LEU A 57 -0.20 -5.68 -18.20
CA LEU A 57 -0.12 -4.71 -17.11
C LEU A 57 1.24 -4.01 -17.10
N TRP A 58 1.22 -2.68 -17.12
CA TRP A 58 2.43 -1.85 -17.19
C TRP A 58 3.44 -2.16 -16.07
N GLN A 59 2.97 -2.54 -14.88
CA GLN A 59 3.80 -2.91 -13.74
C GLN A 59 4.61 -4.20 -13.97
N TYR A 60 4.21 -5.07 -14.90
CA TYR A 60 4.94 -6.29 -15.27
C TYR A 60 5.82 -6.13 -16.54
N SER A 61 5.88 -4.92 -17.12
CA SER A 61 6.66 -4.65 -18.34
C SER A 61 8.16 -4.88 -18.18
N SER A 62 8.69 -4.68 -16.98
CA SER A 62 10.09 -4.92 -16.64
C SER A 62 10.25 -5.11 -15.15
N ARG A 63 11.37 -5.72 -14.73
CA ARG A 63 11.74 -5.85 -13.31
C ARG A 63 11.74 -4.49 -12.60
N THR A 64 12.29 -3.46 -13.24
CA THR A 64 12.35 -2.11 -12.66
C THR A 64 10.95 -1.54 -12.44
N MET A 65 10.05 -1.70 -13.39
CA MET A 65 8.65 -1.23 -13.24
C MET A 65 7.90 -2.00 -12.17
N TYR A 66 8.14 -3.31 -12.04
CA TYR A 66 7.56 -4.14 -10.99
C TYR A 66 8.01 -3.69 -9.60
N LEU A 67 9.32 -3.51 -9.42
CA LEU A 67 9.89 -3.04 -8.15
C LEU A 67 9.44 -1.60 -7.83
N LEU A 68 9.41 -0.72 -8.83
CA LEU A 68 8.91 0.65 -8.65
C LEU A 68 7.45 0.66 -8.21
N HIS A 69 6.60 -0.15 -8.87
CA HIS A 69 5.21 -0.31 -8.50
C HIS A 69 5.05 -0.84 -7.07
N GLY A 70 5.85 -1.85 -6.69
CA GLY A 70 5.87 -2.36 -5.32
C GLY A 70 6.26 -1.29 -4.30
N VAL A 71 7.30 -0.50 -4.58
CA VAL A 71 7.76 0.58 -3.68
C VAL A 71 6.70 1.68 -3.57
N LEU A 72 6.08 2.09 -4.68
CA LEU A 72 5.00 3.07 -4.67
C LEU A 72 3.79 2.57 -3.88
N THR A 73 3.44 1.28 -4.03
CA THR A 73 2.37 0.63 -3.28
C THR A 73 2.69 0.63 -1.77
N LEU A 74 3.91 0.26 -1.38
CA LEU A 74 4.36 0.31 0.00
C LEU A 74 4.25 1.74 0.57
N LEU A 75 4.79 2.74 -0.13
CA LEU A 75 4.74 4.14 0.28
C LEU A 75 3.30 4.66 0.38
N TRP A 76 2.41 4.25 -0.52
CA TRP A 76 1.00 4.61 -0.50
C TRP A 76 0.29 4.16 0.77
N PHE A 77 0.53 2.92 1.21
CA PHE A 77 -0.07 2.39 2.43
C PHE A 77 0.59 2.95 3.71
N LEU A 78 1.90 3.20 3.69
CA LEU A 78 2.57 3.92 4.79
C LEU A 78 2.02 5.35 4.94
N LEU A 79 1.76 6.05 3.83
CA LEU A 79 1.09 7.34 3.85
C LEU A 79 -0.31 7.22 4.46
N GLY A 80 -1.08 6.20 4.09
CA GLY A 80 -2.38 5.91 4.71
C GLY A 80 -2.29 5.73 6.23
N ALA A 81 -1.30 4.98 6.72
CA ALA A 81 -1.06 4.80 8.14
C ALA A 81 -0.71 6.14 8.84
N VAL A 82 0.19 6.94 8.24
CA VAL A 82 0.56 8.26 8.74
C VAL A 82 -0.65 9.20 8.79
N LEU A 83 -1.43 9.29 7.71
CA LEU A 83 -2.65 10.11 7.64
C LEU A 83 -3.65 9.73 8.73
N THR A 84 -3.71 8.45 9.08
CA THR A 84 -4.65 7.91 10.07
C THR A 84 -4.22 8.22 11.50
N LEU A 85 -2.93 8.03 11.80
CA LEU A 85 -2.31 8.33 13.09
C LEU A 85 -2.21 9.84 13.35
N TRP A 86 -2.05 10.63 12.29
CA TRP A 86 -1.92 12.07 12.41
C TRP A 86 -3.26 12.71 12.77
N ARG A 87 -3.35 13.20 14.01
CA ARG A 87 -4.59 13.75 14.59
C ARG A 87 -5.16 14.92 13.83
N ARG A 88 -4.31 15.75 13.22
CA ARG A 88 -4.72 16.95 12.49
C ARG A 88 -5.13 16.66 11.05
N THR A 89 -5.12 15.41 10.60
CA THR A 89 -5.53 15.07 9.23
C THR A 89 -7.02 15.40 9.06
N PRO A 90 -7.36 16.33 8.14
CA PRO A 90 -8.74 16.61 7.83
C PRO A 90 -9.46 15.35 7.34
N ARG A 91 -10.68 15.11 7.81
CA ARG A 91 -11.47 13.91 7.46
C ARG A 91 -11.60 13.74 5.94
N LYS A 92 -11.69 14.85 5.19
CA LYS A 92 -11.75 14.85 3.73
C LYS A 92 -10.51 14.19 3.09
N ILE A 93 -9.30 14.49 3.59
CA ILE A 93 -8.05 13.91 3.07
C ILE A 93 -8.02 12.39 3.31
N LEU A 94 -8.42 11.97 4.50
CA LEU A 94 -8.50 10.54 4.83
C LEU A 94 -9.50 9.80 3.92
N TRP A 95 -10.69 10.37 3.70
CA TRP A 95 -11.67 9.81 2.78
C TRP A 95 -11.18 9.79 1.34
N THR A 96 -10.49 10.83 0.88
CA THR A 96 -9.88 10.84 -0.46
C THR A 96 -8.88 9.70 -0.60
N HIS A 97 -8.01 9.48 0.38
CA HIS A 97 -7.07 8.36 0.36
C HIS A 97 -7.78 7.00 0.35
N ILE A 98 -8.82 6.83 1.18
CA ILE A 98 -9.66 5.62 1.19
C ILE A 98 -10.28 5.36 -0.18
N ILE A 99 -10.96 6.36 -0.75
CA ILE A 99 -11.66 6.23 -2.04
C ILE A 99 -10.65 5.92 -3.17
N LEU A 100 -9.53 6.64 -3.23
CA LEU A 100 -8.50 6.38 -4.23
C LEU A 100 -7.91 4.97 -4.08
N THR A 101 -7.73 4.48 -2.86
CA THR A 101 -7.26 3.11 -2.59
C THR A 101 -8.28 2.09 -3.07
N LEU A 102 -9.57 2.29 -2.79
CA LEU A 102 -10.64 1.38 -3.24
C LEU A 102 -10.76 1.37 -4.77
N ILE A 103 -10.68 2.53 -5.43
CA ILE A 103 -10.67 2.63 -6.89
C ILE A 103 -9.47 1.88 -7.45
N TRP A 104 -8.27 2.11 -6.91
CA TRP A 104 -7.06 1.43 -7.34
C TRP A 104 -7.17 -0.10 -7.18
N MET A 105 -7.68 -0.59 -6.05
CA MET A 105 -7.91 -2.02 -5.84
C MET A 105 -8.93 -2.60 -6.82
N ALA A 106 -10.05 -1.89 -7.05
CA ALA A 106 -11.07 -2.31 -7.99
C ALA A 106 -10.52 -2.42 -9.42
N VAL A 107 -9.72 -1.44 -9.86
CA VAL A 107 -9.06 -1.47 -11.18
C VAL A 107 -8.10 -2.66 -11.27
N ASN A 108 -7.25 -2.90 -10.26
CA ASN A 108 -6.33 -4.04 -10.26
C ASN A 108 -7.09 -5.38 -10.27
N MET A 109 -8.19 -5.50 -9.52
CA MET A 109 -9.01 -6.72 -9.50
C MET A 109 -9.70 -6.97 -10.84
N LEU A 110 -10.16 -5.93 -11.53
CA LEU A 110 -10.76 -6.04 -12.86
C LEU A 110 -9.72 -6.49 -13.89
N GLN A 111 -8.54 -5.87 -13.86
CA GLN A 111 -7.41 -6.23 -14.72
C GLN A 111 -6.98 -7.69 -14.55
N ASN A 112 -6.98 -8.20 -13.31
CA ASN A 112 -6.63 -9.59 -13.02
C ASN A 112 -7.69 -10.61 -13.45
N ARG A 113 -8.92 -10.19 -13.77
CA ARG A 113 -9.99 -11.07 -14.30
C ARG A 113 -10.00 -11.16 -15.82
N THR A 114 -9.36 -10.20 -16.49
CA THR A 114 -9.32 -10.10 -17.96
C THR A 114 -8.09 -10.75 -18.58
N ILE A 115 -7.18 -11.29 -17.75
CA ILE A 115 -5.96 -12.03 -18.11
C ILE A 115 -6.19 -13.49 -17.71
#